data_AF-A0A2T3W6G4-F1
#
_entry.id   AF-A0A2T3W6G4-F1
#
_cell.length_a   1.000
_cell.length_b   1.000
_cell.length_c   1.000
_cell.angle_alpha   90.00
_cell.angle_beta   90.00
_cell.angle_gamma   90.00
#
_symmetry.space_group_name_H-M   'P 1'
#
loop_
_entity.id
_entity.type
_entity.pdbx_description
1 polymer ?
#
loop_
_entity_poly.entity_id
_entity_poly.type
_entity_poly.pdbx_seq_one_letter_code
_entity_poly.pdbx_strand_id
1 'polypeptide(L)'
;MKRALLLAALLLASAQAASVKLRPQGEELTRAVREALSALSTPELPVTLDASGGVILALGGAAPFNPDVAARVVTVNGERRIEFNPRGPLPLQEAIRAELARELRLTEWTPAAARTRLSGADLNGDGRIDLTDLALLMANHGKTTPVGDLSGDGKVDDADVRLFGAQYKP
;
A
#
# COMPACT_ATOMS: atom_id res chain seq x y z
N MET A 1 17.31 47.20 -16.15
CA MET A 1 17.95 45.87 -16.08
C MET A 1 16.90 44.85 -15.63
N LYS A 2 16.32 44.11 -16.58
CA LYS A 2 15.26 43.12 -16.32
C LYS A 2 15.92 41.85 -15.76
N ARG A 3 15.59 41.50 -14.51
CA ARG A 3 16.00 40.23 -13.90
C ARG A 3 15.08 39.13 -14.43
N ALA A 4 15.57 38.33 -15.36
CA ALA A 4 14.95 37.07 -15.73
C ALA A 4 15.29 36.04 -14.65
N LEU A 5 14.29 35.64 -13.85
CA LEU A 5 14.37 34.43 -13.03
C LEU A 5 14.11 33.24 -13.95
N LEU A 6 15.15 32.45 -14.18
CA LEU A 6 15.06 31.13 -14.78
C LEU A 6 14.29 30.22 -13.82
N LEU A 7 13.06 29.88 -14.19
CA LEU A 7 12.28 28.82 -13.57
C LEU A 7 12.91 27.48 -14.01
N ALA A 8 13.75 26.89 -13.16
CA ALA A 8 14.17 25.51 -13.35
C ALA A 8 12.97 24.60 -13.05
N ALA A 9 12.21 24.25 -14.08
CA ALA A 9 11.24 23.16 -14.00
C ALA A 9 12.02 21.85 -13.88
N LEU A 10 12.30 21.41 -12.65
CA LEU A 10 12.58 20.01 -12.40
C LEU A 10 11.30 19.24 -12.78
N LEU A 11 11.34 18.57 -13.93
CA LEU A 11 10.44 17.47 -14.27
C LEU A 11 10.71 16.33 -13.29
N LEU A 12 10.22 16.48 -12.05
CA LEU A 12 10.09 15.39 -11.12
C LEU A 12 9.05 14.44 -11.73
N ALA A 13 9.49 13.25 -12.13
CA ALA A 13 8.58 12.13 -12.33
C ALA A 13 7.69 12.06 -11.08
N SER A 14 6.39 12.24 -11.25
CA SER A 14 5.44 12.12 -10.16
C SER A 14 5.55 10.71 -9.60
N ALA A 15 6.04 10.57 -8.36
CA ALA A 15 6.06 9.28 -7.68
C ALA A 15 4.62 8.75 -7.60
N GLN A 16 4.41 7.50 -8.00
CA GLN A 16 3.14 6.82 -7.83
C GLN A 16 2.93 6.64 -6.31
N ALA A 17 1.89 7.24 -5.75
CA ALA A 17 1.57 7.03 -4.34
C ALA A 17 0.70 5.77 -4.20
N ALA A 18 1.07 4.88 -3.28
CA ALA A 18 0.26 3.74 -2.88
C ALA A 18 -0.67 4.14 -1.74
N SER A 19 -1.96 4.23 -2.04
CA SER A 19 -2.99 4.56 -1.06
C SER A 19 -3.61 3.28 -0.48
N VAL A 20 -3.38 3.03 0.82
CA VAL A 20 -3.82 1.81 1.50
C VAL A 20 -5.12 2.07 2.26
N LYS A 21 -6.19 1.38 1.85
CA LYS A 21 -7.53 1.52 2.42
C LYS A 21 -7.68 0.75 3.74
N LEU A 22 -7.69 1.46 4.85
CA LEU A 22 -7.89 0.92 6.20
C LEU A 22 -8.72 1.91 7.03
N ARG A 23 -9.57 1.42 7.94
CA ARG A 23 -10.39 2.27 8.82
C ARG A 23 -9.97 2.11 10.29
N PRO A 24 -8.80 2.63 10.72
CA PRO A 24 -8.41 2.61 12.12
C PRO A 24 -9.34 3.44 12.99
N GLN A 25 -9.74 2.88 14.12
CA GLN A 25 -10.64 3.51 15.09
C GLN A 25 -9.83 4.15 16.22
N GLY A 26 -10.01 5.46 16.42
CA GLY A 26 -9.34 6.24 17.46
C GLY A 26 -7.97 6.78 17.05
N GLU A 27 -7.52 7.81 17.76
CA GLU A 27 -6.31 8.57 17.40
C GLU A 27 -5.03 7.75 17.53
N GLU A 28 -4.92 6.95 18.59
CA GLU A 28 -3.74 6.12 18.87
C GLU A 28 -3.49 5.13 17.73
N LEU A 29 -4.52 4.34 17.39
CA LEU A 29 -4.40 3.34 16.34
C LEU A 29 -4.19 3.98 14.97
N THR A 30 -4.84 5.12 14.70
CA THR A 30 -4.63 5.85 13.44
C THR A 30 -3.19 6.36 13.31
N ARG A 31 -2.60 6.86 14.41
CA ARG A 31 -1.19 7.27 14.44
C ARG A 31 -0.25 6.09 14.22
N ALA A 32 -0.46 4.99 14.94
CA ALA A 32 0.35 3.79 14.85
C ALA A 32 0.31 3.16 13.44
N VAL A 33 -0.86 3.14 12.80
CA VAL A 33 -1.02 2.69 11.40
C VAL A 33 -0.29 3.61 10.42
N ARG A 34 -0.41 4.93 10.57
CA ARG A 34 0.35 5.88 9.74
C ARG A 34 1.85 5.71 9.90
N GLU A 35 2.32 5.52 11.13
CA GLU A 35 3.73 5.24 11.41
C GLU A 35 4.17 3.93 10.74
N ALA A 36 3.36 2.87 10.84
CA ALA A 36 3.66 1.59 10.21
C ALA A 36 3.80 1.75 8.70
N LEU A 37 2.81 2.35 8.03
CA LEU A 37 2.82 2.57 6.59
C LEU A 37 3.99 3.47 6.16
N SER A 38 4.33 4.49 6.96
CA SER A 38 5.47 5.36 6.67
C SER A 38 6.82 4.60 6.63
N ALA A 39 6.94 3.50 7.37
CA ALA A 39 8.14 2.66 7.35
C ALA A 39 8.28 1.83 6.06
N LEU A 40 7.21 1.71 5.26
CA LEU A 40 7.23 1.09 3.94
C LEU A 40 7.48 2.10 2.81
N SER A 41 7.32 3.39 3.08
CA SER A 41 7.43 4.45 2.08
C SER A 41 8.86 4.65 1.60
N THR A 42 9.02 4.91 0.30
CA THR A 42 10.25 5.47 -0.29
C THR A 42 9.92 6.75 -1.06
N PRO A 43 10.92 7.55 -1.49
CA PRO A 43 10.68 8.70 -2.36
C PRO A 43 9.93 8.33 -3.66
N GLU A 44 10.15 7.12 -4.18
CA GLU A 44 9.56 6.62 -5.43
C GLU A 44 8.18 5.98 -5.23
N LEU A 45 7.88 5.51 -4.00
CA LEU A 45 6.59 4.93 -3.63
C LEU A 45 6.18 5.41 -2.24
N PRO A 46 5.56 6.61 -2.13
CA PRO A 46 4.92 7.03 -0.90
C PRO A 46 3.75 6.09 -0.57
N VAL A 47 3.77 5.47 0.60
CA VAL A 47 2.66 4.64 1.10
C VAL A 47 1.87 5.45 2.13
N THR A 48 0.59 5.65 1.87
CA THR A 48 -0.28 6.49 2.70
C THR A 48 -1.53 5.74 3.14
N LEU A 49 -2.15 6.23 4.22
CA LEU A 49 -3.44 5.73 4.71
C LEU A 49 -4.58 6.45 4.00
N ASP A 50 -5.48 5.69 3.38
CA ASP A 50 -6.81 6.14 3.00
C ASP A 50 -7.84 5.58 3.97
N ALA A 51 -8.38 6.47 4.81
CA ALA A 51 -9.34 6.12 5.84
C ALA A 51 -10.80 6.04 5.34
N SER A 52 -11.04 6.26 4.04
CA SER A 52 -12.40 6.25 3.47
C SER A 52 -13.01 4.86 3.32
N GLY A 53 -12.21 3.79 3.39
CA GLY A 53 -12.68 2.44 3.18
C GLY A 53 -11.71 1.35 3.65
N GLY A 54 -12.06 0.10 3.35
CA GLY A 54 -11.25 -1.08 3.72
C GLY A 54 -11.62 -1.69 5.08
N VAL A 55 -10.74 -2.56 5.59
CA VAL A 55 -10.96 -3.27 6.85
C VAL A 55 -10.89 -2.30 8.03
N ILE A 56 -11.78 -2.50 9.01
CA ILE A 56 -11.76 -1.73 10.25
C ILE A 56 -10.63 -2.25 11.12
N LEU A 57 -9.84 -1.35 11.68
CA LEU A 57 -8.83 -1.68 12.68
C LEU A 57 -9.29 -1.12 14.02
N ALA A 58 -9.31 -1.92 15.07
CA ALA A 58 -9.74 -1.48 16.40
C ALA A 58 -8.75 -1.94 17.48
N LEU A 59 -8.57 -1.12 18.50
CA LEU A 59 -7.83 -1.49 19.70
C LEU A 59 -8.84 -2.05 20.72
N GLY A 60 -8.69 -3.32 21.07
CA GLY A 60 -9.69 -4.06 21.85
C GLY A 60 -10.89 -4.52 21.01
N GLY A 61 -11.89 -5.07 21.69
CA GLY A 61 -13.09 -5.64 21.08
C GLY A 61 -14.14 -5.97 22.14
N ALA A 62 -15.36 -6.32 21.72
CA ALA A 62 -16.46 -6.58 22.64
C ALA A 62 -16.23 -7.85 23.49
N ALA A 63 -15.65 -8.88 22.90
CA ALA A 63 -15.27 -10.10 23.61
C ALA A 63 -13.84 -9.98 24.17
N PRO A 64 -13.57 -10.54 25.37
CA PRO A 64 -12.21 -10.62 25.90
C PRO A 64 -11.24 -11.28 24.93
N PHE A 65 -9.97 -10.91 25.01
CA PHE A 65 -8.89 -11.57 24.28
C PHE A 65 -8.33 -12.73 25.09
N ASN A 66 -7.85 -13.76 24.40
CA ASN A 66 -6.82 -14.63 24.97
C ASN A 66 -5.52 -13.80 25.13
N PRO A 67 -4.88 -13.80 26.31
CA PRO A 67 -3.64 -13.03 26.53
C PRO A 67 -2.51 -13.37 25.56
N ASP A 68 -2.47 -14.58 25.00
CA ASP A 68 -1.42 -15.05 24.08
C ASP A 68 -1.67 -14.66 22.61
N VAL A 69 -2.74 -13.91 22.33
CA VAL A 69 -3.13 -13.51 20.98
C VAL A 69 -2.93 -12.01 20.83
N ALA A 70 -2.10 -11.59 19.87
CA ALA A 70 -1.80 -10.17 19.62
C ALA A 70 -2.92 -9.45 18.85
N ALA A 71 -3.60 -10.15 17.95
CA ALA A 71 -4.73 -9.62 17.20
C ALA A 71 -5.66 -10.75 16.73
N ARG A 72 -6.90 -10.41 16.40
CA ARG A 72 -7.84 -11.34 15.78
C ARG A 72 -8.59 -10.68 14.64
N VAL A 73 -9.03 -11.50 13.71
CA VAL A 73 -9.94 -11.09 12.62
C VAL A 73 -11.33 -11.57 12.97
N VAL A 74 -12.29 -10.65 13.00
CA VAL A 74 -13.70 -10.93 13.32
C VAL A 74 -14.62 -10.25 12.31
N THR A 75 -15.85 -10.74 12.21
CA THR A 75 -16.93 -10.03 11.50
C THR A 75 -17.93 -9.54 12.53
N VAL A 76 -18.18 -8.23 12.57
CA VAL A 76 -19.16 -7.61 13.48
C VAL A 76 -20.12 -6.82 12.62
N ASN A 77 -21.42 -7.12 12.73
CA ASN A 77 -22.47 -6.47 11.94
C ASN A 77 -22.23 -6.50 10.42
N GLY A 78 -21.65 -7.61 9.92
CA GLY A 78 -21.34 -7.78 8.50
C GLY A 78 -20.03 -7.10 8.05
N GLU A 79 -19.33 -6.39 8.93
CA GLU A 79 -18.04 -5.77 8.61
C GLU A 79 -16.86 -6.59 9.15
N ARG A 80 -15.87 -6.86 8.30
CA ARG A 80 -14.60 -7.46 8.70
C ARG A 80 -13.78 -6.45 9.49
N ARG A 81 -13.22 -6.89 10.61
CA ARG A 81 -12.41 -6.08 11.54
C ARG A 81 -11.16 -6.83 11.95
N ILE A 82 -10.06 -6.11 12.12
CA ILE A 82 -8.88 -6.58 12.83
C ILE A 82 -8.89 -5.88 14.18
N GLU A 83 -9.00 -6.67 15.24
CA GLU A 83 -8.99 -6.19 16.61
C GLU A 83 -7.65 -6.53 17.25
N PHE A 84 -6.91 -5.50 17.69
CA PHE A 84 -5.62 -5.63 18.35
C PHE A 84 -5.81 -5.79 19.86
N ASN A 85 -5.10 -6.74 20.46
CA ASN A 85 -5.16 -6.99 21.90
C ASN A 85 -4.35 -5.92 22.64
N PRO A 86 -4.97 -5.04 23.46
CA PRO A 86 -4.24 -4.00 24.19
C PRO A 86 -3.31 -4.56 25.28
N ARG A 87 -3.49 -5.82 25.65
CA ARG A 87 -2.68 -6.55 26.64
C ARG A 87 -2.11 -7.84 26.05
N GLY A 88 -1.93 -7.87 24.74
CA GLY A 88 -1.41 -9.03 24.02
C GLY A 88 0.08 -9.24 24.27
N PRO A 89 0.64 -10.32 23.71
CA PRO A 89 2.04 -10.67 23.91
C PRO A 89 3.01 -9.79 23.12
N LEU A 90 2.50 -8.97 22.18
CA LEU A 90 3.30 -8.10 21.33
C LEU A 90 3.00 -6.62 21.61
N PRO A 91 4.00 -5.73 21.50
CA PRO A 91 3.77 -4.30 21.42
C PRO A 91 2.82 -3.96 20.26
N LEU A 92 1.95 -2.95 20.45
CA LEU A 92 0.94 -2.57 19.45
C LEU A 92 1.53 -2.35 18.05
N GLN A 93 2.67 -1.66 17.96
CA GLN A 93 3.31 -1.38 16.68
C GLN A 93 3.78 -2.64 15.95
N GLU A 94 4.21 -3.66 16.67
CA GLU A 94 4.62 -4.95 16.10
C GLU A 94 3.41 -5.77 15.65
N ALA A 95 2.35 -5.81 16.47
CA ALA A 95 1.09 -6.44 16.11
C ALA A 95 0.47 -5.82 14.84
N ILE A 96 0.50 -4.48 14.72
CA ILE A 96 0.03 -3.76 13.53
C ILE A 96 0.83 -4.18 12.30
N ARG A 97 2.17 -4.16 12.36
CA ARG A 97 2.99 -4.58 11.21
C ARG A 97 2.71 -6.02 10.80
N ALA A 98 2.57 -6.93 11.76
CA ALA A 98 2.27 -8.33 11.48
C ALA A 98 0.92 -8.51 10.78
N GLU A 99 -0.14 -7.86 11.27
CA GLU A 99 -1.46 -7.95 10.66
C GLU A 99 -1.55 -7.22 9.31
N LEU A 100 -0.91 -6.05 9.19
CA LEU A 100 -0.87 -5.33 7.91
C LEU A 100 -0.04 -6.07 6.87
N ALA A 101 1.05 -6.75 7.24
CA ALA A 101 1.80 -7.60 6.32
C ALA A 101 0.89 -8.69 5.73
N ARG A 102 0.08 -9.34 6.57
CA ARG A 102 -0.90 -10.34 6.13
C ARG A 102 -2.00 -9.74 5.26
N GLU A 103 -2.56 -8.61 5.67
CA GLU A 103 -3.64 -7.93 4.95
C GLU A 103 -3.20 -7.47 3.56
N LEU A 104 -1.99 -6.93 3.45
CA LEU A 104 -1.39 -6.41 2.22
C LEU A 104 -0.62 -7.48 1.43
N ARG A 105 -0.64 -8.74 1.91
CA ARG A 105 0.05 -9.89 1.31
C ARG A 105 1.55 -9.65 1.09
N LEU A 106 2.19 -8.96 2.02
CA LEU A 106 3.64 -8.77 2.03
C LEU A 106 4.30 -10.03 2.58
N THR A 107 5.39 -10.45 1.94
CA THR A 107 6.23 -11.55 2.43
C THR A 107 7.03 -11.16 3.67
N GLU A 108 7.32 -9.88 3.82
CA GLU A 108 8.03 -9.26 4.93
C GLU A 108 7.64 -7.77 5.04
N TRP A 109 7.82 -7.15 6.21
CA TRP A 109 7.54 -5.72 6.40
C TRP A 109 8.71 -4.85 5.92
N THR A 110 8.94 -4.84 4.60
CA THR A 110 10.02 -4.08 3.97
C THR A 110 9.51 -3.17 2.83
N PRO A 111 10.18 -2.04 2.56
CA PRO A 111 9.85 -1.20 1.40
C PRO A 111 9.93 -1.98 0.07
N ALA A 112 10.83 -2.96 -0.04
CA ALA A 112 10.96 -3.78 -1.24
C ALA A 112 9.72 -4.66 -1.48
N ALA A 113 9.22 -5.33 -0.44
CA ALA A 113 8.00 -6.13 -0.52
C ALA A 113 6.77 -5.24 -0.78
N ALA A 114 6.68 -4.09 -0.13
CA ALA A 114 5.64 -3.10 -0.37
C ALA A 114 5.65 -2.60 -1.82
N ARG A 115 6.84 -2.34 -2.38
CA ARG A 115 6.99 -1.93 -3.77
C ARG A 115 6.45 -2.96 -4.75
N THR A 116 6.79 -4.23 -4.57
CA THR A 116 6.25 -5.31 -5.39
C THR A 116 4.72 -5.35 -5.33
N ARG A 117 4.15 -5.30 -4.12
CA ARG A 117 2.71 -5.53 -3.92
C ARG A 117 1.81 -4.30 -4.15
N LEU A 118 2.31 -3.10 -3.86
CA LEU A 118 1.49 -1.89 -3.81
C LEU A 118 1.68 -0.94 -4.98
N SER A 119 2.72 -1.12 -5.80
CA SER A 119 2.93 -0.30 -6.99
C SER A 119 1.98 -0.61 -8.15
N GLY A 120 1.30 -1.76 -8.10
CA GLY A 120 0.45 -2.27 -9.18
C GLY A 120 1.23 -2.93 -10.33
N ALA A 121 2.56 -2.94 -10.30
CA ALA A 121 3.39 -3.45 -11.39
C ALA A 121 3.55 -4.99 -11.41
N ASP A 122 3.24 -5.70 -10.32
CA ASP A 122 3.09 -7.16 -10.27
C ASP A 122 1.71 -7.53 -10.86
N LEU A 123 1.62 -7.55 -12.20
CA LEU A 123 0.36 -7.65 -12.93
C LEU A 123 -0.20 -9.08 -12.94
N ASN A 124 0.66 -10.09 -12.80
CA ASN A 124 0.24 -11.48 -12.71
C ASN A 124 0.00 -11.94 -11.24
N GLY A 125 0.46 -11.17 -10.25
CA GLY A 125 0.28 -11.42 -8.82
C GLY A 125 1.23 -12.44 -8.21
N ASP A 126 2.29 -12.84 -8.92
CA ASP A 126 3.23 -13.89 -8.51
C ASP A 126 4.25 -13.42 -7.45
N GLY A 127 4.23 -12.13 -7.10
CA GLY A 127 5.13 -11.54 -6.12
C GLY A 127 6.48 -11.14 -6.69
N ARG A 128 6.60 -10.99 -8.01
CA ARG A 128 7.75 -10.42 -8.71
C ARG A 128 7.27 -9.32 -9.65
N ILE A 129 8.20 -8.47 -10.08
CA ILE A 129 7.95 -7.51 -11.16
C ILE A 129 8.98 -7.86 -12.22
N ASP A 130 8.56 -8.62 -13.22
CA ASP A 130 9.46 -9.15 -14.24
C ASP A 130 8.97 -8.99 -15.69
N LEU A 131 9.65 -9.63 -16.63
CA LEU A 131 9.32 -9.53 -18.06
C LEU A 131 7.94 -10.14 -18.39
N THR A 132 7.42 -11.02 -17.54
CA THR A 132 6.06 -11.56 -17.65
C THR A 132 5.04 -10.46 -17.42
N ASP A 133 5.25 -9.61 -16.40
CA ASP A 133 4.39 -8.45 -16.15
C ASP A 133 4.52 -7.42 -17.27
N LEU A 134 5.74 -7.15 -17.74
CA LEU A 134 5.93 -6.26 -18.89
C LEU A 134 5.19 -6.78 -20.13
N ALA A 135 5.21 -8.09 -20.38
CA ALA A 135 4.47 -8.69 -21.49
C ALA A 135 2.95 -8.49 -21.33
N LEU A 136 2.41 -8.62 -20.12
CA LEU A 136 1.00 -8.33 -19.83
C LEU A 136 0.65 -6.86 -20.06
N LEU A 137 1.52 -5.95 -19.61
CA LEU A 137 1.36 -4.51 -19.83
C LEU A 137 1.32 -4.19 -21.34
N MET A 138 2.30 -4.70 -22.09
CA MET A 138 2.40 -4.47 -23.54
C MET A 138 1.22 -5.11 -24.30
N ALA A 139 0.74 -6.27 -23.86
CA ALA A 139 -0.45 -6.89 -24.43
C ALA A 139 -1.72 -6.04 -24.23
N ASN A 140 -1.74 -5.16 -23.24
CA ASN A 140 -2.86 -4.27 -22.95
C ASN A 140 -2.65 -2.83 -23.43
N HIS A 141 -1.47 -2.47 -23.94
CA HIS A 141 -1.18 -1.13 -24.44
C HIS A 141 -2.18 -0.68 -25.51
N GLY A 142 -2.68 0.55 -25.38
CA GLY A 142 -3.72 1.14 -26.20
C GLY A 142 -5.15 0.72 -25.83
N LYS A 143 -5.36 -0.15 -24.82
CA LYS A 143 -6.69 -0.60 -24.38
C LYS A 143 -7.18 0.17 -23.16
N THR A 144 -8.50 0.22 -23.00
CA THR A 144 -9.18 0.63 -21.77
C THR A 144 -9.44 -0.60 -20.91
N THR A 145 -8.54 -0.86 -19.97
CA THR A 145 -8.61 -2.00 -19.05
C THR A 145 -7.86 -1.64 -17.77
N PRO A 146 -8.34 -2.08 -16.59
CA PRO A 146 -7.63 -1.84 -15.33
C PRO A 146 -6.31 -2.63 -15.24
N VAL A 147 -6.16 -3.71 -16.01
CA VAL A 147 -4.93 -4.52 -15.99
C VAL A 147 -3.85 -3.81 -16.81
N GLY A 148 -2.91 -3.18 -16.10
CA GLY A 148 -1.81 -2.42 -16.70
C GLY A 148 -2.05 -0.90 -16.70
N ASP A 149 -3.21 -0.42 -16.25
CA ASP A 149 -3.46 1.01 -16.02
C ASP A 149 -2.91 1.37 -14.63
N LEU A 150 -1.61 1.59 -14.57
CA LEU A 150 -0.88 1.92 -13.36
C LEU A 150 -1.14 3.36 -12.93
N SER A 151 -1.45 4.24 -13.89
CA SER A 151 -1.76 5.64 -13.65
C SER A 151 -3.17 5.85 -13.05
N GLY A 152 -4.09 4.92 -13.31
CA GLY A 152 -5.48 4.98 -12.91
C GLY A 152 -6.34 5.93 -13.76
N ASP A 153 -5.92 6.24 -14.99
CA ASP A 153 -6.60 7.19 -15.88
C ASP A 153 -7.64 6.54 -16.82
N GLY A 154 -7.77 5.21 -16.75
CA GLY A 154 -8.68 4.40 -17.53
C GLY A 154 -8.10 3.88 -18.85
N LYS A 155 -6.81 4.10 -19.12
CA LYS A 155 -6.13 3.58 -20.32
C LYS A 155 -4.78 2.99 -19.95
N VAL A 156 -4.33 2.05 -20.77
CA VAL A 156 -2.96 1.54 -20.70
C VAL A 156 -2.16 2.20 -21.82
N ASP A 157 -1.23 3.08 -21.48
CA ASP A 157 -0.42 3.80 -22.46
C ASP A 157 1.04 4.01 -21.99
N ASP A 158 1.76 4.90 -22.69
CA ASP A 158 3.17 5.17 -22.41
C ASP A 158 3.43 5.72 -21.00
N ALA A 159 2.43 6.32 -20.34
CA ALA A 159 2.52 6.69 -18.93
C ALA A 159 2.70 5.46 -18.05
N ASP A 160 1.92 4.40 -18.28
CA ASP A 160 2.01 3.15 -17.52
C ASP A 160 3.32 2.42 -17.79
N VAL A 161 3.83 2.46 -19.03
CA VAL A 161 5.16 1.91 -19.34
C VAL A 161 6.25 2.60 -18.55
N ARG A 162 6.19 3.94 -18.42
CA ARG A 162 7.15 4.71 -17.59
C ARG A 162 7.02 4.37 -16.11
N LEU A 163 5.79 4.26 -15.60
CA LEU A 163 5.52 3.86 -14.22
C LEU A 163 6.06 2.46 -13.93
N PHE A 164 5.81 1.49 -14.82
CA PHE A 164 6.34 0.14 -14.72
C PHE A 164 7.87 0.14 -14.68
N GLY A 165 8.51 0.90 -15.58
CA GLY A 165 9.97 1.02 -15.64
C GLY A 165 10.62 1.55 -14.35
N ALA A 166 9.92 2.39 -13.58
CA ALA A 166 10.38 2.83 -12.26
C ALA A 166 10.35 1.72 -11.20
N GLN A 167 9.50 0.71 -11.39
CA GLN A 167 9.34 -0.42 -10.46
C GLN A 167 10.12 -1.67 -10.89
N TYR A 168 10.40 -1.82 -12.17
CA TYR A 168 11.21 -2.93 -12.68
C TYR A 168 12.67 -2.79 -12.22
N LYS A 169 13.17 -3.79 -11.48
CA LYS A 169 14.59 -3.92 -11.13
C LYS A 169 15.11 -5.27 -11.65
N PRO A 170 15.97 -5.28 -12.69
CA PRO A 170 16.51 -6.50 -13.26
C PRO A 170 17.50 -7.22 -12.33
#